data_AF-A0A3L7J960-F1
#
_entry.id   AF-A0A3L7J960-F1
#
_cell.length_a   1.000
_cell.length_b   1.000
_cell.length_c   1.000
_cell.angle_alpha   90.00
_cell.angle_beta   90.00
_cell.angle_gamma   90.00
#
_symmetry.space_group_name_H-M   'P 1'
#
loop_
_entity.id
_entity.type
_entity.pdbx_description
1 polymer ?
#
loop_
_entity_poly.entity_id
_entity_poly.type
_entity_poly.pdbx_seq_one_letter_code
_entity_poly.pdbx_strand_id
1 'polypeptide(L)'
;MWCPMISIQIEDESQIGTARRAATQEAKNAGLSAEEVDRLAIIVTEAGTNLARHAHNGELLIGIEGSGDTRQVTLAALDGGPGISNVEAAMVDGFTTSKEKPHGIGGGLGSMERLADDFEIYSSPSGTVVIAKVGKQRPARRVYDIAGLIVPKPGFEEGGDTFGVNVGKHSTIVMLMDVLGHGPKAARDAATGADAFRRAGNASLEETEAMVADALAGSRGAAALLVEIPHEAGMVRCMGIGNIKGDILHRDGRRHGIPSQPGIVGASSRRARVTEHDWPEGAVLILATDGLKTSPAIAEPPSLFFRGAEIIAAALYKIRRRGTDDCGVLIARARP
;
A
#
# COMPACT_ATOMS: atom_id res chain seq x y z
N MET A 1 2.50 9.50 -8.75
CA MET A 1 1.59 8.58 -9.45
C MET A 1 1.89 7.23 -8.87
N TRP A 2 0.90 6.57 -8.30
CA TRP A 2 1.08 5.26 -7.68
C TRP A 2 0.72 4.22 -8.73
N CYS A 3 1.66 3.35 -9.04
CA CYS A 3 1.43 2.24 -9.95
C CYS A 3 0.97 1.00 -9.17
N PRO A 4 0.16 0.11 -9.76
CA PRO A 4 -0.10 -1.19 -9.16
C PRO A 4 1.21 -1.92 -8.90
N MET A 5 1.29 -2.63 -7.78
CA MET A 5 2.46 -3.43 -7.42
C MET A 5 2.43 -4.75 -8.22
N ILE A 6 3.57 -5.10 -8.80
CA ILE A 6 3.84 -6.43 -9.33
C ILE A 6 3.97 -7.38 -8.15
N SER A 7 3.22 -8.47 -8.15
CA SER A 7 3.29 -9.53 -7.14
C SER A 7 3.99 -10.76 -7.71
N ILE A 8 5.01 -11.24 -6.99
CA ILE A 8 5.77 -12.44 -7.34
C ILE A 8 5.84 -13.36 -6.13
N GLN A 9 5.32 -14.58 -6.26
CA GLN A 9 5.47 -15.61 -5.24
C GLN A 9 6.92 -16.14 -5.23
N ILE A 10 7.48 -16.25 -4.04
CA ILE A 10 8.84 -16.76 -3.80
C ILE A 10 8.70 -18.00 -2.91
N GLU A 11 8.60 -19.15 -3.55
CA GLU A 11 8.49 -20.46 -2.90
C GLU A 11 9.88 -21.12 -2.76
N ASP A 12 10.78 -20.84 -3.70
CA ASP A 12 12.16 -21.34 -3.75
C ASP A 12 13.11 -20.35 -4.47
N GLU A 13 14.40 -20.71 -4.53
CA GLU A 13 15.43 -19.82 -5.09
C GLU A 13 15.30 -19.58 -6.61
N SER A 14 14.52 -20.38 -7.35
CA SER A 14 14.34 -20.25 -8.80
C SER A 14 13.56 -18.99 -9.20
N GLN A 15 12.65 -18.50 -8.34
CA GLN A 15 11.85 -17.31 -8.62
C GLN A 15 12.62 -16.00 -8.39
N ILE A 16 13.75 -16.03 -7.66
CA ILE A 16 14.56 -14.84 -7.34
C ILE A 16 15.04 -14.14 -8.62
N GLY A 17 15.42 -14.91 -9.65
CA GLY A 17 15.84 -14.35 -10.93
C GLY A 17 14.72 -13.56 -11.64
N THR A 18 13.47 -14.01 -11.52
CA THR A 18 12.30 -13.33 -12.07
C THR A 18 12.01 -12.04 -11.30
N ALA A 19 12.02 -12.10 -9.97
CA ALA A 19 11.87 -10.92 -9.11
C ALA A 19 12.91 -9.85 -9.41
N ARG A 20 14.18 -10.22 -9.53
CA ARG A 20 15.27 -9.29 -9.85
C ARG A 20 15.09 -8.64 -11.22
N ARG A 21 14.66 -9.39 -12.24
CA ARG A 21 14.37 -8.82 -13.57
C ARG A 21 13.21 -7.83 -13.53
N ALA A 22 12.13 -8.16 -12.81
CA ALA A 22 10.99 -7.26 -12.65
C ALA A 22 11.39 -5.96 -11.95
N ALA A 23 12.09 -6.05 -10.82
CA ALA A 23 12.54 -4.88 -10.06
C ALA A 23 13.51 -3.98 -10.84
N THR A 24 14.49 -4.57 -11.54
CA THR A 24 15.43 -3.79 -12.36
C THR A 24 14.76 -3.15 -13.58
N GLN A 25 13.70 -3.78 -14.13
CA GLN A 25 12.89 -3.17 -15.18
C GLN A 25 12.07 -2.00 -14.64
N GLU A 26 11.42 -2.14 -13.48
CA GLU A 26 10.69 -1.05 -12.83
C GLU A 26 11.61 0.12 -12.46
N ALA A 27 12.82 -0.15 -11.98
CA ALA A 27 13.82 0.89 -11.71
C ALA A 27 14.19 1.68 -12.97
N LYS A 28 14.39 1.00 -14.10
CA LYS A 28 14.64 1.66 -15.39
C LYS A 28 13.44 2.47 -15.85
N ASN A 29 12.21 1.93 -15.71
CA ASN A 29 10.97 2.64 -16.03
C ASN A 29 10.77 3.89 -15.16
N ALA A 30 11.20 3.82 -13.90
CA ALA A 30 11.20 4.93 -12.96
C ALA A 30 12.30 5.97 -13.22
N GLY A 31 13.30 5.66 -14.05
CA GLY A 31 14.40 6.56 -14.40
C GLY A 31 15.54 6.59 -13.37
N LEU A 32 15.71 5.51 -12.61
CA LEU A 32 16.82 5.34 -11.67
C LEU A 32 18.15 5.20 -12.44
N SER A 33 19.23 5.66 -11.81
CA SER A 33 20.61 5.51 -12.27
C SER A 33 21.06 4.05 -12.27
N ALA A 34 22.12 3.73 -13.02
CA ALA A 34 22.68 2.38 -13.05
C ALA A 34 23.10 1.89 -11.64
N GLU A 35 23.69 2.77 -10.82
CA GLU A 35 24.05 2.47 -9.43
C GLU A 35 22.82 2.15 -8.57
N GLU A 36 21.74 2.92 -8.69
CA GLU A 36 20.47 2.63 -8.00
C GLU A 36 19.86 1.29 -8.46
N VAL A 37 19.92 0.97 -9.76
CA VAL A 37 19.46 -0.31 -10.30
C VAL A 37 20.27 -1.48 -9.72
N ASP A 38 21.59 -1.34 -9.60
CA ASP A 38 22.48 -2.36 -9.04
C ASP A 38 22.23 -2.57 -7.54
N ARG A 39 22.05 -1.48 -6.77
CA ARG A 39 21.66 -1.56 -5.35
C ARG A 39 20.34 -2.30 -5.17
N LEU A 40 19.32 -1.96 -5.96
CA LEU A 40 18.02 -2.62 -5.91
C LEU A 40 18.12 -4.12 -6.27
N ALA A 41 18.95 -4.47 -7.24
CA ALA A 41 19.15 -5.86 -7.63
C ALA A 41 19.74 -6.72 -6.49
N ILE A 42 20.61 -6.15 -5.67
CA ILE A 42 21.15 -6.82 -4.47
C ILE A 42 20.05 -6.96 -3.43
N ILE A 43 19.33 -5.87 -3.11
CA ILE A 43 18.22 -5.88 -2.13
C ILE A 43 17.18 -6.96 -2.47
N VAL A 44 16.76 -7.04 -3.74
CA VAL A 44 15.79 -8.04 -4.20
C VAL A 44 16.34 -9.47 -4.09
N THR A 45 17.65 -9.65 -4.31
CA THR A 45 18.29 -10.96 -4.17
C THR A 45 18.26 -11.40 -2.71
N GLU A 46 18.64 -10.52 -1.78
CA GLU A 46 18.63 -10.80 -0.34
C GLU A 46 17.21 -11.03 0.19
N ALA A 47 16.25 -10.18 -0.19
CA ALA A 47 14.84 -10.35 0.15
C ALA A 47 14.30 -11.69 -0.37
N GLY A 48 14.56 -12.01 -1.64
CA GLY A 48 14.14 -13.26 -2.26
C GLY A 48 14.76 -14.49 -1.60
N THR A 49 16.05 -14.45 -1.28
CA THR A 49 16.72 -15.55 -0.55
C THR A 49 16.16 -15.74 0.84
N ASN A 50 15.86 -14.66 1.57
CA ASN A 50 15.23 -14.73 2.88
C ASN A 50 13.83 -15.35 2.80
N LEU A 51 13.02 -14.96 1.81
CA LEU A 51 11.70 -15.55 1.58
C LEU A 51 11.81 -17.04 1.24
N ALA A 52 12.65 -17.42 0.27
CA ALA A 52 12.82 -18.81 -0.16
C ALA A 52 13.30 -19.75 0.97
N ARG A 53 14.07 -19.24 1.94
CA ARG A 53 14.66 -20.05 3.01
C ARG A 53 13.84 -20.09 4.30
N HIS A 54 13.09 -19.03 4.58
CA HIS A 54 12.50 -18.83 5.90
C HIS A 54 11.00 -18.60 5.86
N ALA A 55 10.44 -18.13 4.74
CA ALA A 55 9.05 -17.75 4.71
C ALA A 55 8.11 -18.95 4.57
N HIS A 56 6.93 -18.81 5.17
CA HIS A 56 5.77 -19.62 4.82
C HIS A 56 4.90 -18.78 3.89
N ASN A 57 4.76 -19.22 2.63
CA ASN A 57 4.09 -18.45 1.56
C ASN A 57 4.74 -17.07 1.35
N GLY A 58 5.99 -17.06 0.89
CA GLY A 58 6.73 -15.83 0.61
C GLY A 58 6.19 -15.10 -0.62
N GLU A 59 5.97 -13.79 -0.47
CA GLU A 59 5.52 -12.92 -1.57
C GLU A 59 6.37 -11.67 -1.62
N LEU A 60 6.78 -11.27 -2.83
CA LEU A 60 7.51 -10.05 -3.09
C LEU A 60 6.64 -9.11 -3.93
N LEU A 61 6.38 -7.92 -3.41
CA LEU A 61 5.70 -6.85 -4.13
C LEU A 61 6.70 -5.80 -4.59
N ILE A 62 6.58 -5.36 -5.83
CA ILE A 62 7.47 -4.37 -6.45
C ILE A 62 6.59 -3.31 -7.12
N GLY A 63 6.82 -2.03 -6.84
CA GLY A 63 6.11 -0.97 -7.54
C GLY A 63 6.82 0.36 -7.52
N ILE A 64 6.33 1.28 -8.37
CA ILE A 64 6.87 2.63 -8.48
C ILE A 64 5.99 3.59 -7.69
N GLU A 65 6.64 4.38 -6.85
CA GLU A 65 6.05 5.48 -6.10
C GLU A 65 6.60 6.83 -6.57
N GLY A 66 5.90 7.91 -6.22
CA GLY A 66 6.34 9.28 -6.53
C GLY A 66 6.01 9.75 -7.95
N SER A 67 6.51 10.90 -8.34
CA SER A 67 6.23 11.49 -9.66
C SER A 67 7.38 12.38 -10.13
N GLY A 68 7.62 12.41 -11.44
CA GLY A 68 8.73 13.16 -12.02
C GLY A 68 10.06 12.71 -11.40
N ASP A 69 10.84 13.66 -10.91
CA ASP A 69 12.18 13.41 -10.37
C ASP A 69 12.21 12.80 -8.96
N THR A 70 11.05 12.54 -8.35
CA THR A 70 10.94 11.92 -7.01
C THR A 70 10.52 10.46 -7.07
N ARG A 71 10.67 9.82 -8.24
CA ARG A 71 10.29 8.42 -8.41
C ARG A 71 11.22 7.50 -7.62
N GLN A 72 10.62 6.52 -6.97
CA GLN A 72 11.32 5.49 -6.21
C GLN A 72 10.69 4.13 -6.54
N VAL A 73 11.49 3.07 -6.44
CA VAL A 73 10.98 1.70 -6.46
C VAL A 73 10.85 1.22 -5.02
N THR A 74 9.65 0.80 -4.66
CA THR A 74 9.34 0.18 -3.37
C THR A 74 9.31 -1.33 -3.54
N LEU A 75 10.02 -2.00 -2.66
CA LEU A 75 9.99 -3.44 -2.46
C LEU A 75 9.28 -3.75 -1.15
N ALA A 76 8.28 -4.63 -1.17
CA ALA A 76 7.70 -5.20 0.05
C ALA A 76 7.86 -6.72 0.04
N ALA A 77 8.71 -7.25 0.94
CA ALA A 77 8.84 -8.69 1.17
C ALA A 77 7.91 -9.12 2.29
N LEU A 78 7.01 -10.05 1.97
CA LEU A 78 5.94 -10.53 2.82
C LEU A 78 6.16 -11.99 3.18
N ASP A 79 6.27 -12.26 4.47
CA ASP A 79 6.50 -13.59 5.03
C ASP A 79 5.35 -13.95 5.98
N GLY A 80 4.68 -15.09 5.75
CA GLY A 80 3.62 -15.64 6.61
C GLY A 80 4.08 -16.62 7.69
N GLY A 81 5.39 -16.74 7.92
CA GLY A 81 6.02 -17.60 8.91
C GLY A 81 5.84 -17.13 10.37
N PRO A 82 6.57 -17.72 11.33
CA PRO A 82 6.40 -17.43 12.76
C PRO A 82 6.93 -16.06 13.20
N GLY A 83 7.53 -15.30 12.28
CA GLY A 83 8.21 -14.04 12.57
C GLY A 83 9.62 -14.23 13.15
N ILE A 84 10.26 -13.10 13.44
CA ILE A 84 11.62 -12.97 13.94
C ILE A 84 11.53 -12.53 15.41
N SER A 85 12.01 -13.38 16.31
CA SER A 85 11.92 -13.15 17.76
C SER A 85 12.79 -11.98 18.25
N ASN A 86 13.95 -11.76 17.62
CA ASN A 86 14.83 -10.62 17.90
C ASN A 86 15.26 -9.99 16.57
N VAL A 87 14.52 -8.97 16.14
CA VAL A 87 14.80 -8.24 14.89
C VAL A 87 16.16 -7.55 14.96
N GLU A 88 16.49 -6.89 16.08
CA GLU A 88 17.78 -6.20 16.24
C GLU A 88 18.97 -7.14 16.03
N ALA A 89 18.92 -8.34 16.61
CA ALA A 89 19.95 -9.35 16.40
C ALA A 89 20.02 -9.83 14.94
N ALA A 90 18.87 -9.96 14.27
CA ALA A 90 18.80 -10.36 12.86
C ALA A 90 19.29 -9.29 11.88
N MET A 91 19.36 -8.02 12.32
CA MET A 91 19.95 -6.92 11.54
C MET A 91 21.49 -6.91 11.62
N VAL A 92 22.09 -7.55 12.62
CA VAL A 92 23.55 -7.61 12.78
C VAL A 92 24.14 -8.63 11.80
N ASP A 93 25.10 -8.18 10.98
CA ASP A 93 25.80 -9.05 10.02
C ASP A 93 26.45 -10.26 10.72
N GLY A 94 26.20 -11.45 10.18
CA GLY A 94 26.70 -12.73 10.68
C GLY A 94 25.72 -13.50 11.58
N PHE A 95 24.51 -12.98 11.83
CA PHE A 95 23.51 -13.69 12.62
C PHE A 95 22.71 -14.68 11.76
N THR A 96 23.04 -15.97 11.86
CA THR A 96 22.22 -17.05 11.29
C THR A 96 21.48 -17.78 12.40
N THR A 97 20.15 -17.85 12.32
CA THR A 97 19.33 -18.66 13.25
C THR A 97 19.45 -20.17 12.99
N SER A 98 19.99 -20.59 11.84
CA SER A 98 20.21 -21.99 11.50
C SER A 98 21.60 -22.46 11.93
N LYS A 99 21.65 -23.51 12.75
CA LYS A 99 22.90 -24.17 13.19
C LYS A 99 23.60 -24.98 12.08
N GLU A 100 23.13 -24.93 10.83
CA GLU A 100 23.45 -25.96 9.84
C GLU A 100 24.46 -25.59 8.75
N LYS A 101 24.85 -24.32 8.55
CA LYS A 101 25.94 -23.99 7.58
C LYS A 101 26.75 -22.72 7.96
N PRO A 102 28.08 -22.82 8.18
CA PRO A 102 28.93 -21.66 8.49
C PRO A 102 29.32 -20.81 7.27
N HIS A 103 28.68 -21.00 6.10
CA HIS A 103 29.05 -20.32 4.84
C HIS A 103 27.85 -19.64 4.14
N GLY A 104 26.72 -19.49 4.81
CA GLY A 104 25.65 -18.61 4.34
C GLY A 104 25.94 -17.20 4.83
N ILE A 105 26.01 -16.21 3.93
CA ILE A 105 26.15 -14.79 4.26
C ILE A 105 24.98 -14.39 5.15
N GLY A 106 25.15 -14.47 6.46
CA GLY A 106 24.15 -14.17 7.48
C GLY A 106 23.96 -12.67 7.71
N GLY A 107 23.93 -11.87 6.65
CA GLY A 107 23.85 -10.40 6.70
C GLY A 107 22.78 -9.80 5.80
N GLY A 108 21.82 -10.61 5.32
CA GLY A 108 20.87 -10.18 4.28
C GLY A 108 20.00 -8.99 4.69
N LEU A 109 19.48 -8.96 5.92
CA LEU A 109 18.65 -7.83 6.40
C LEU A 109 19.45 -6.55 6.61
N GLY A 110 20.62 -6.62 7.28
CA GLY A 110 21.51 -5.47 7.45
C GLY A 110 22.07 -4.93 6.13
N SER A 111 22.30 -5.80 5.15
CA SER A 111 22.69 -5.39 3.79
C SER A 111 21.58 -4.65 3.06
N MET A 112 20.32 -5.11 3.20
CA MET A 112 19.18 -4.39 2.63
C MET A 112 19.02 -2.99 3.22
N GLU A 113 19.11 -2.86 4.56
CA GLU A 113 19.03 -1.56 5.24
C GLU A 113 20.11 -0.58 4.77
N ARG A 114 21.36 -1.03 4.61
CA ARG A 114 22.45 -0.18 4.13
C ARG A 114 22.30 0.28 2.68
N LEU A 115 21.71 -0.55 1.84
CA LEU A 115 21.63 -0.29 0.40
C LEU A 115 20.38 0.52 0.03
N ALA A 116 19.33 0.40 0.82
CA ALA A 116 18.07 1.12 0.63
C ALA A 116 18.19 2.58 1.07
N ASP A 117 17.47 3.46 0.38
CA ASP A 117 17.32 4.86 0.77
C ASP A 117 16.24 5.03 1.86
N ASP A 118 15.32 4.05 1.98
CA ASP A 118 14.36 3.92 3.07
C ASP A 118 14.15 2.43 3.39
N PHE A 119 14.13 2.07 4.67
CA PHE A 119 14.03 0.69 5.12
C PHE A 119 13.18 0.59 6.39
N GLU A 120 12.17 -0.27 6.36
CA GLU A 120 11.38 -0.61 7.53
C GLU A 120 11.17 -2.11 7.63
N ILE A 121 11.23 -2.64 8.85
CA ILE A 121 10.91 -4.03 9.14
C ILE A 121 9.89 -4.10 10.27
N TYR A 122 8.91 -4.99 10.10
CA TYR A 122 7.97 -5.35 11.14
C TYR A 122 7.81 -6.86 11.17
N SER A 123 7.99 -7.45 12.34
CA SER A 123 7.80 -8.88 12.56
C SER A 123 6.93 -9.13 13.77
N SER A 124 6.10 -10.16 13.66
CA SER A 124 5.15 -10.60 14.68
C SER A 124 4.90 -12.10 14.53
N PRO A 125 4.15 -12.74 15.45
CA PRO A 125 3.71 -14.13 15.25
C PRO A 125 2.89 -14.38 13.98
N SER A 126 2.37 -13.32 13.34
CA SER A 126 1.69 -13.36 12.03
C SER A 126 2.68 -13.17 10.85
N GLY A 127 3.97 -13.36 11.10
CA GLY A 127 5.07 -13.28 10.14
C GLY A 127 5.69 -11.89 10.00
N THR A 128 6.53 -11.75 8.97
CA THR A 128 7.38 -10.57 8.75
C THR A 128 6.93 -9.77 7.54
N VAL A 129 7.17 -8.46 7.58
CA VAL A 129 7.04 -7.52 6.47
C VAL A 129 8.31 -6.68 6.45
N VAL A 130 8.98 -6.64 5.30
CA VAL A 130 10.15 -5.77 5.07
C VAL A 130 9.82 -4.84 3.91
N ILE A 131 9.98 -3.54 4.13
CA ILE A 131 9.90 -2.51 3.11
C ILE A 131 11.32 -2.00 2.84
N ALA A 132 11.69 -1.92 1.57
CA ALA A 132 12.93 -1.29 1.14
C ALA A 132 12.67 -0.43 -0.09
N LYS A 133 13.22 0.79 -0.11
CA LYS A 133 13.07 1.72 -1.23
C LYS A 133 14.39 2.13 -1.80
N VAL A 134 14.43 2.29 -3.12
CA VAL A 134 15.59 2.86 -3.82
C VAL A 134 15.11 3.95 -4.76
N GLY A 135 15.83 5.07 -4.78
CA GLY A 135 15.60 6.21 -5.68
C GLY A 135 15.57 7.54 -4.95
N LYS A 136 15.38 8.61 -5.73
CA LYS A 136 15.46 9.99 -5.25
C LYS A 136 14.31 10.35 -4.30
N GLN A 137 14.57 10.25 -3.01
CA GLN A 137 13.67 10.75 -1.99
C GLN A 137 13.66 12.28 -2.08
N ARG A 138 12.48 12.88 -2.23
CA ARG A 138 12.27 14.23 -1.68
C ARG A 138 11.48 14.05 -0.40
N PRO A 139 11.94 14.58 0.75
CA PRO A 139 11.10 14.65 1.92
C PRO A 139 9.94 15.58 1.59
N ALA A 140 8.82 15.02 1.15
CA ALA A 140 7.58 15.74 1.17
C ALA A 140 7.28 15.95 2.66
N ARG A 141 7.26 17.21 3.12
CA ARG A 141 6.65 17.57 4.40
C ARG A 141 5.16 17.22 4.30
N ARG A 142 4.82 15.95 4.43
CA ARG A 142 3.43 15.50 4.45
C ARG A 142 2.91 15.67 5.86
N VAL A 143 1.80 16.38 6.01
CA VAL A 143 1.13 16.56 7.31
C VAL A 143 0.77 15.21 7.91
N TYR A 144 0.53 14.19 7.07
CA TYR A 144 0.27 12.81 7.46
C TYR A 144 1.27 11.83 6.86
N ASP A 145 1.46 10.71 7.56
CA ASP A 145 2.07 9.50 7.01
C ASP A 145 0.98 8.73 6.24
N ILE A 146 1.10 8.67 4.90
CA ILE A 146 0.09 8.12 3.99
C ILE A 146 0.75 7.18 2.99
N ALA A 147 0.20 5.97 2.89
CA ALA A 147 0.63 4.95 1.96
C ALA A 147 -0.54 4.15 1.43
N GLY A 148 -0.52 3.84 0.14
CA GLY A 148 -1.47 2.92 -0.46
C GLY A 148 -0.75 1.79 -1.19
N LEU A 149 -1.41 0.65 -1.24
CA LEU A 149 -0.91 -0.57 -1.88
C LEU A 149 -2.05 -1.15 -2.70
N ILE A 150 -1.81 -1.26 -4.01
CA ILE A 150 -2.73 -1.86 -4.97
C ILE A 150 -2.02 -3.05 -5.59
N VAL A 151 -2.67 -4.22 -5.59
CA VAL A 151 -2.18 -5.41 -6.31
C VAL A 151 -3.30 -5.91 -7.21
N PRO A 152 -3.05 -6.05 -8.52
CA PRO A 152 -4.02 -6.65 -9.42
C PRO A 152 -4.39 -8.08 -9.03
N LYS A 153 -5.56 -8.50 -9.52
CA LYS A 153 -6.04 -9.86 -9.44
C LYS A 153 -4.99 -10.83 -9.99
N PRO A 154 -4.76 -11.99 -9.33
CA PRO A 154 -3.83 -12.99 -9.85
C PRO A 154 -4.10 -13.36 -11.32
N GLY A 155 -3.04 -13.36 -12.12
CA GLY A 155 -3.11 -13.59 -13.56
C GLY A 155 -3.34 -12.34 -14.42
N PHE A 156 -3.44 -11.15 -13.81
CA PHE A 156 -3.53 -9.87 -14.51
C PHE A 156 -2.33 -8.97 -14.15
N GLU A 157 -1.84 -8.21 -15.13
CA GLU A 157 -0.80 -7.19 -14.93
C GLU A 157 -1.38 -5.84 -14.48
N GLU A 158 -2.68 -5.62 -14.72
CA GLU A 158 -3.40 -4.39 -14.42
C GLU A 158 -4.76 -4.70 -13.78
N GLY A 159 -5.22 -3.84 -12.86
CA GLY A 159 -6.44 -4.02 -12.08
C GLY A 159 -7.34 -2.78 -12.03
N GLY A 160 -8.58 -2.95 -11.56
CA GLY A 160 -9.58 -1.90 -11.41
C GLY A 160 -9.44 -1.04 -10.14
N ASP A 161 -8.61 -1.46 -9.20
CA ASP A 161 -8.37 -0.74 -7.95
C ASP A 161 -7.37 0.42 -8.15
N THR A 162 -7.62 1.56 -7.50
CA THR A 162 -6.70 2.70 -7.48
C THR A 162 -6.91 3.60 -6.27
N PHE A 163 -5.94 4.45 -5.97
CA PHE A 163 -6.06 5.46 -4.93
C PHE A 163 -5.44 6.81 -5.33
N GLY A 164 -5.88 7.86 -4.64
CA GLY A 164 -5.41 9.23 -4.84
C GLY A 164 -5.13 9.94 -3.52
N VAL A 165 -4.19 10.89 -3.55
CA VAL A 165 -3.86 11.77 -2.42
C VAL A 165 -3.65 13.18 -2.96
N ASN A 166 -4.48 14.12 -2.55
CA ASN A 166 -4.34 15.54 -2.83
C ASN A 166 -4.11 16.29 -1.51
N VAL A 167 -2.93 16.91 -1.38
CA VAL A 167 -2.57 17.69 -0.19
C VAL A 167 -2.91 19.16 -0.44
N GLY A 168 -3.92 19.65 0.26
CA GLY A 168 -4.32 21.06 0.24
C GLY A 168 -3.58 21.89 1.28
N LYS A 169 -4.06 23.13 1.51
CA LYS A 169 -3.50 24.01 2.56
C LYS A 169 -3.99 23.63 3.96
N HIS A 170 -5.27 23.28 4.08
CA HIS A 170 -5.94 23.06 5.38
C HIS A 170 -6.36 21.61 5.59
N SER A 171 -6.44 20.82 4.53
CA SER A 171 -6.84 19.42 4.57
C SER A 171 -6.10 18.61 3.50
N THR A 172 -6.04 17.31 3.70
CA THR A 172 -5.62 16.33 2.69
C THR A 172 -6.84 15.50 2.31
N ILE A 173 -7.14 15.43 1.02
CA ILE A 173 -8.18 14.53 0.50
C ILE A 173 -7.51 13.26 0.00
N VAL A 174 -8.01 12.12 0.45
CA VAL A 174 -7.62 10.80 -0.05
C VAL A 174 -8.81 10.10 -0.69
N MET A 175 -8.54 9.22 -1.65
CA MET A 175 -9.56 8.40 -2.31
C MET A 175 -9.06 6.98 -2.45
N LEU A 176 -9.90 5.99 -2.18
CA LEU A 176 -9.74 4.62 -2.65
C LEU A 176 -10.94 4.28 -3.53
N MET A 177 -10.68 3.65 -4.68
CA MET A 177 -11.67 3.36 -5.71
C MET A 177 -11.46 1.95 -6.27
N ASP A 178 -12.57 1.25 -6.49
CA ASP A 178 -12.67 -0.10 -7.04
C ASP A 178 -13.62 -0.04 -8.24
N VAL A 179 -13.06 -0.12 -9.43
CA VAL A 179 -13.82 -0.12 -10.69
C VAL A 179 -14.46 -1.47 -10.90
N LEU A 180 -15.72 -1.49 -11.37
CA LEU A 180 -16.44 -2.73 -11.60
C LEU A 180 -15.71 -3.67 -12.59
N GLY A 181 -15.35 -4.85 -12.08
CA GLY A 181 -14.64 -5.89 -12.80
C GLY A 181 -13.13 -5.67 -12.84
N HIS A 182 -12.38 -6.57 -13.50
CA HIS A 182 -10.91 -6.57 -13.43
C HIS A 182 -10.24 -6.45 -14.81
N GLY A 183 -8.91 -6.38 -14.80
CA GLY A 183 -8.07 -6.39 -16.00
C GLY A 183 -7.99 -5.05 -16.73
N PRO A 184 -7.43 -5.03 -17.96
CA PRO A 184 -7.05 -3.78 -18.65
C PRO A 184 -8.21 -2.80 -18.92
N LYS A 185 -9.44 -3.30 -19.04
CA LYS A 185 -10.62 -2.43 -19.19
C LYS A 185 -10.92 -1.67 -17.90
N ALA A 186 -10.90 -2.36 -16.75
CA ALA A 186 -11.12 -1.74 -15.46
C ALA A 186 -9.96 -0.78 -15.12
N ALA A 187 -8.73 -1.17 -15.43
CA ALA A 187 -7.54 -0.33 -15.23
C ALA A 187 -7.61 1.02 -15.96
N ARG A 188 -8.17 1.06 -17.18
CA ARG A 188 -8.35 2.32 -17.92
C ARG A 188 -9.37 3.26 -17.25
N ASP A 189 -10.48 2.71 -16.76
CA ASP A 189 -11.47 3.48 -16.02
C ASP A 189 -10.88 3.95 -14.68
N ALA A 190 -10.09 3.10 -14.02
CA ALA A 190 -9.40 3.43 -12.77
C ALA A 190 -8.41 4.59 -12.97
N ALA A 191 -7.60 4.53 -14.03
CA ALA A 191 -6.70 5.61 -14.41
C ALA A 191 -7.46 6.91 -14.72
N THR A 192 -8.63 6.82 -15.37
CA THR A 192 -9.49 7.98 -15.66
C THR A 192 -9.98 8.64 -14.37
N GLY A 193 -10.50 7.86 -13.42
CA GLY A 193 -10.94 8.38 -12.12
C GLY A 193 -9.79 8.93 -11.28
N ALA A 194 -8.64 8.26 -11.25
CA ALA A 194 -7.44 8.75 -10.55
C ALA A 194 -6.91 10.07 -11.14
N ASP A 195 -6.95 10.23 -12.47
CA ASP A 195 -6.57 11.48 -13.13
C ASP A 195 -7.55 12.61 -12.86
N ALA A 196 -8.86 12.33 -12.84
CA ALA A 196 -9.88 13.30 -12.47
C ALA A 196 -9.70 13.76 -11.02
N PHE A 197 -9.49 12.83 -10.10
CA PHE A 197 -9.17 13.10 -8.70
C PHE A 197 -7.92 14.00 -8.58
N ARG A 198 -6.83 13.65 -9.25
CA ARG A 198 -5.59 14.43 -9.24
C ARG A 198 -5.79 15.86 -9.77
N ARG A 199 -6.61 16.03 -10.82
CA ARG A 199 -6.91 17.35 -11.41
C ARG A 199 -7.78 18.22 -10.50
N ALA A 200 -8.57 17.63 -9.61
CA ALA A 200 -9.36 18.37 -8.63
C ALA A 200 -8.47 19.21 -7.69
N GLY A 201 -7.25 18.74 -7.38
CA GLY A 201 -6.25 19.52 -6.64
C GLY A 201 -6.76 19.98 -5.28
N ASN A 202 -7.03 21.29 -5.15
CA ASN A 202 -7.52 21.93 -3.92
C ASN A 202 -9.05 22.13 -3.90
N ALA A 203 -9.79 21.50 -4.81
CA ALA A 203 -11.25 21.54 -4.78
C ALA A 203 -11.80 20.96 -3.47
N SER A 204 -13.06 21.30 -3.15
CA SER A 204 -13.75 20.71 -2.01
C SER A 204 -13.97 19.20 -2.21
N LEU A 205 -14.31 18.50 -1.12
CA LEU A 205 -14.63 17.07 -1.15
C LEU A 205 -15.77 16.76 -2.14
N GLU A 206 -16.83 17.57 -2.12
CA GLU A 206 -18.00 17.45 -2.99
C GLU A 206 -17.67 17.72 -4.46
N GLU A 207 -16.88 18.75 -4.75
CA GLU A 207 -16.42 19.05 -6.12
C GLU A 207 -15.49 17.94 -6.64
N THR A 208 -14.62 17.41 -5.78
CA THR A 208 -13.73 16.29 -6.13
C THR A 208 -14.54 15.04 -6.48
N GLU A 209 -15.55 14.69 -5.67
CA GLU A 209 -16.46 13.57 -5.97
C GLU A 209 -17.19 13.79 -7.29
N ALA A 210 -17.72 15.00 -7.52
CA ALA A 210 -18.41 15.33 -8.77
C ALA A 210 -17.49 15.19 -9.99
N MET A 211 -16.26 15.69 -9.92
CA MET A 211 -15.28 15.56 -11.00
C MET A 211 -14.93 14.11 -11.32
N VAL A 212 -14.75 13.27 -10.30
CA VAL A 212 -14.48 11.83 -10.49
C VAL A 212 -15.68 11.13 -11.10
N ALA A 213 -16.88 11.40 -10.58
CA ALA A 213 -18.11 10.82 -11.09
C ALA A 213 -18.40 11.22 -12.54
N ASP A 214 -18.20 12.48 -12.89
CA ASP A 214 -18.41 12.98 -14.24
C ASP A 214 -17.38 12.39 -15.22
N ALA A 215 -16.13 12.21 -14.77
CA ALA A 215 -15.09 11.55 -15.56
C ALA A 215 -15.37 10.05 -15.80
N LEU A 216 -16.07 9.39 -14.87
CA LEU A 216 -16.50 8.00 -14.98
C LEU A 216 -17.88 7.85 -15.64
N ALA A 217 -18.54 8.94 -16.05
CA ALA A 217 -19.83 8.86 -16.70
C ALA A 217 -19.75 8.07 -18.02
N GLY A 218 -20.59 7.04 -18.16
CA GLY A 218 -20.57 6.15 -19.32
C GLY A 218 -19.48 5.07 -19.31
N SER A 219 -18.69 4.98 -18.23
CA SER A 219 -17.74 3.88 -17.98
C SER A 219 -18.44 2.67 -17.33
N ARG A 220 -17.67 1.69 -16.84
CA ARG A 220 -18.20 0.59 -16.00
C ARG A 220 -18.71 1.07 -14.64
N GLY A 221 -18.29 2.27 -14.22
CA GLY A 221 -18.51 2.82 -12.90
C GLY A 221 -17.61 2.18 -11.84
N ALA A 222 -17.66 2.73 -10.63
CA ALA A 222 -16.82 2.30 -9.51
C ALA A 222 -17.54 2.40 -8.16
N ALA A 223 -17.06 1.64 -7.19
CA ALA A 223 -17.21 2.00 -5.78
C ALA A 223 -16.05 2.93 -5.39
N ALA A 224 -16.32 3.95 -4.57
CA ALA A 224 -15.28 4.86 -4.10
C ALA A 224 -15.58 5.36 -2.69
N LEU A 225 -14.53 5.62 -1.93
CA LEU A 225 -14.59 6.36 -0.67
C LEU A 225 -13.56 7.48 -0.70
N LEU A 226 -14.03 8.71 -0.62
CA LEU A 226 -13.23 9.91 -0.47
C LEU A 226 -13.28 10.36 1.00
N VAL A 227 -12.12 10.74 1.54
CA VAL A 227 -11.98 11.22 2.91
C VAL A 227 -11.14 12.49 2.92
N GLU A 228 -11.72 13.58 3.42
CA GLU A 228 -11.03 14.83 3.71
C GLU A 228 -10.56 14.82 5.17
N ILE A 229 -9.24 14.88 5.36
CA ILE A 229 -8.58 14.83 6.66
C ILE A 229 -8.06 16.24 6.99
N PRO A 230 -8.55 16.89 8.06
CA PRO A 230 -8.16 18.26 8.42
C PRO A 230 -6.78 18.30 9.08
N HIS A 231 -5.88 19.16 8.60
CA HIS A 231 -4.49 19.28 9.09
C HIS A 231 -4.36 19.63 10.57
N GLU A 232 -5.44 20.15 11.16
CA GLU A 232 -5.62 20.35 12.59
C GLU A 232 -6.63 19.34 13.13
N ALA A 233 -6.50 18.95 14.40
CA ALA A 233 -7.41 18.00 15.03
C ALA A 233 -8.88 18.44 14.88
N GLY A 234 -9.76 17.50 14.56
CA GLY A 234 -11.15 17.82 14.25
C GLY A 234 -11.92 16.62 13.72
N MET A 235 -12.75 16.86 12.71
CA MET A 235 -13.60 15.86 12.08
C MET A 235 -13.06 15.52 10.70
N VAL A 236 -12.93 14.24 10.36
CA VAL A 236 -12.82 13.86 8.94
C VAL A 236 -14.18 13.94 8.28
N ARG A 237 -14.20 14.42 7.03
CA ARG A 237 -15.41 14.44 6.19
C ARG A 237 -15.30 13.34 5.15
N CYS A 238 -16.34 12.52 5.01
CA CYS A 238 -16.32 11.32 4.18
C CYS A 238 -17.48 11.30 3.19
N MET A 239 -17.21 10.88 1.95
CA MET A 239 -18.19 10.58 0.91
C MET A 239 -17.92 9.21 0.32
N GLY A 240 -18.77 8.23 0.66
CA GLY A 240 -18.65 6.84 0.19
C GLY A 240 -19.83 6.42 -0.66
N ILE A 241 -19.54 5.79 -1.81
CA ILE A 241 -20.51 5.14 -2.70
C ILE A 241 -20.02 3.72 -2.97
N GLY A 242 -20.89 2.73 -2.77
CA GLY A 242 -20.56 1.32 -3.00
C GLY A 242 -19.99 0.63 -1.76
N ASN A 243 -19.03 -0.25 -1.98
CA ASN A 243 -18.55 -1.26 -1.02
C ASN A 243 -17.12 -1.02 -0.51
N ILE A 244 -16.50 0.14 -0.78
CA ILE A 244 -15.20 0.49 -0.16
C ILE A 244 -15.39 0.57 1.36
N LYS A 245 -14.59 -0.21 2.10
CA LYS A 245 -14.61 -0.26 3.55
C LYS A 245 -13.68 0.83 4.10
N GLY A 246 -14.22 1.70 4.95
CA GLY A 246 -13.42 2.64 5.75
C GLY A 246 -13.56 2.37 7.24
N ASP A 247 -12.44 2.46 7.97
CA ASP A 247 -12.41 2.46 9.42
C ASP A 247 -11.44 3.54 9.93
N ILE A 248 -11.77 4.16 11.07
CA ILE A 248 -10.88 4.99 11.88
C ILE A 248 -10.52 4.17 13.12
N LEU A 249 -9.23 3.86 13.27
CA LEU A 249 -8.69 3.19 14.45
C LEU A 249 -8.11 4.23 15.41
N HIS A 250 -8.66 4.26 16.62
CA HIS A 250 -8.19 5.09 17.72
C HIS A 250 -7.01 4.44 18.43
N ARG A 251 -6.20 5.25 19.12
CA ARG A 251 -5.01 4.79 19.87
C ARG A 251 -5.35 3.82 21.01
N ASP A 252 -6.56 3.89 21.55
CA ASP A 252 -7.09 2.97 22.57
C ASP A 252 -7.57 1.63 22.00
N GLY A 253 -7.46 1.43 20.68
CA GLY A 253 -7.89 0.23 19.97
C GLY A 253 -9.35 0.27 19.51
N ARG A 254 -10.12 1.31 19.83
CA ARG A 254 -11.49 1.46 19.34
C ARG A 254 -11.48 1.66 17.83
N ARG A 255 -12.32 0.89 17.12
CA ARG A 255 -12.49 0.99 15.67
C ARG A 255 -13.87 1.56 15.35
N HIS A 256 -13.90 2.63 14.56
CA HIS A 256 -15.11 3.27 14.10
C HIS A 256 -15.27 3.10 12.59
N GLY A 257 -16.38 2.52 12.13
CA GLY A 257 -16.63 2.27 10.72
C GLY A 257 -17.21 3.48 10.00
N ILE A 258 -16.67 3.81 8.83
CA ILE A 258 -17.19 4.87 7.96
C ILE A 258 -18.26 4.26 7.05
N PRO A 259 -19.51 4.75 7.07
CA PRO A 259 -20.58 4.21 6.24
C PRO A 259 -20.45 4.69 4.78
N SER A 260 -20.75 3.78 3.84
CA SER A 260 -20.87 4.07 2.41
C SER A 260 -22.33 3.94 1.97
N GLN A 261 -22.75 4.74 1.01
CA GLN A 261 -24.12 4.71 0.46
C GLN A 261 -24.21 3.70 -0.69
N PRO A 262 -25.32 2.98 -0.85
CA PRO A 262 -25.52 2.13 -2.01
C PRO A 262 -25.48 2.95 -3.31
N GLY A 263 -24.73 2.48 -4.30
CA GLY A 263 -24.63 3.14 -5.60
C GLY A 263 -23.34 2.78 -6.32
N ILE A 264 -23.20 3.37 -7.51
CA ILE A 264 -22.04 3.26 -8.40
C ILE A 264 -21.66 4.67 -8.87
N VAL A 265 -20.42 5.08 -8.61
CA VAL A 265 -19.85 6.34 -9.12
C VAL A 265 -19.87 6.33 -10.65
N GLY A 266 -20.33 7.43 -11.28
CA GLY A 266 -20.47 7.54 -12.74
C GLY A 266 -21.79 7.00 -13.32
N ALA A 267 -22.60 6.29 -12.52
CA ALA A 267 -23.93 5.81 -12.94
C ALA A 267 -25.09 6.25 -12.02
N SER A 268 -24.80 6.68 -10.79
CA SER A 268 -25.82 7.07 -9.82
C SER A 268 -26.35 8.48 -10.10
N SER A 269 -27.67 8.65 -10.06
CA SER A 269 -28.32 9.96 -10.26
C SER A 269 -28.33 10.84 -9.01
N ARG A 270 -28.04 10.28 -7.82
CA ARG A 270 -27.93 11.00 -6.56
C ARG A 270 -26.47 10.98 -6.08
N ARG A 271 -25.98 12.16 -5.70
CA ARG A 271 -24.67 12.34 -5.07
C ARG A 271 -24.68 11.74 -3.66
N ALA A 272 -23.54 11.22 -3.21
CA ALA A 272 -23.38 10.84 -1.82
C ALA A 272 -23.52 12.06 -0.91
N ARG A 273 -24.01 11.84 0.31
CA ARG A 273 -24.00 12.85 1.37
C ARG A 273 -22.70 12.76 2.12
N VAL A 274 -22.18 13.92 2.52
CA VAL A 274 -21.06 14.01 3.45
C VAL A 274 -21.48 13.46 4.82
N THR A 275 -20.58 12.72 5.44
CA THR A 275 -20.66 12.29 6.84
C THR A 275 -19.41 12.76 7.58
N GLU A 276 -19.55 13.04 8.86
CA GLU A 276 -18.46 13.55 9.70
C GLU A 276 -18.14 12.55 10.82
N HIS A 277 -16.86 12.36 11.10
CA HIS A 277 -16.38 11.40 12.09
C HIS A 277 -15.18 11.98 12.84
N ASP A 278 -15.05 11.66 14.13
CA ASP A 278 -13.94 12.13 14.96
C ASP A 278 -12.58 11.70 14.38
N TRP A 279 -11.64 12.64 14.32
CA TRP A 279 -10.24 12.41 13.92
C TRP A 279 -9.29 12.81 15.06
N PRO A 280 -9.14 11.93 16.07
CA PRO A 280 -8.26 12.23 17.20
C PRO A 280 -6.78 12.09 16.83
N GLU A 281 -5.94 12.67 17.67
CA GLU A 281 -4.48 12.54 17.60
C GLU A 281 -4.04 11.06 17.61
N GLY A 282 -3.08 10.72 16.75
CA GLY A 282 -2.59 9.35 16.59
C GLY A 282 -3.59 8.36 15.98
N ALA A 283 -4.73 8.80 15.44
CA ALA A 283 -5.66 7.93 14.71
C ALA A 283 -5.06 7.38 13.41
N VAL A 284 -5.53 6.19 13.01
CA VAL A 284 -5.18 5.55 11.74
C VAL A 284 -6.46 5.37 10.92
N LEU A 285 -6.52 6.01 9.76
CA LEU A 285 -7.51 5.75 8.72
C LEU A 285 -7.09 4.53 7.93
N ILE A 286 -8.00 3.56 7.78
CA ILE A 286 -7.80 2.34 7.01
C ILE A 286 -8.92 2.25 5.99
N LEU A 287 -8.58 2.39 4.71
CA LEU A 287 -9.49 2.13 3.60
C LEU A 287 -9.10 0.82 2.91
N ALA A 288 -10.08 0.01 2.53
CA ALA A 288 -9.85 -1.25 1.82
C ALA A 288 -10.94 -1.54 0.77
N THR A 289 -10.54 -2.09 -0.37
CA THR A 289 -11.45 -2.67 -1.37
C THR A 289 -11.93 -4.04 -0.91
N ASP A 290 -12.89 -4.64 -1.63
CA ASP A 290 -13.45 -5.93 -1.25
C ASP A 290 -12.50 -7.12 -1.48
N GLY A 291 -11.39 -6.90 -2.20
CA GLY A 291 -10.25 -7.80 -2.30
C GLY A 291 -9.60 -8.18 -0.96
N LEU A 292 -9.84 -7.38 0.08
CA LEU A 292 -9.48 -7.70 1.46
C LEU A 292 -10.67 -8.27 2.24
N LYS A 293 -10.40 -9.31 3.03
CA LYS A 293 -11.35 -9.85 4.00
C LYS A 293 -11.56 -8.83 5.13
N THR A 294 -12.80 -8.70 5.59
CA THR A 294 -13.21 -7.76 6.64
C THR A 294 -13.65 -8.46 7.94
N SER A 295 -13.42 -9.77 8.05
CA SER A 295 -13.87 -10.57 9.20
C SER A 295 -13.18 -10.12 10.50
N PRO A 296 -13.92 -9.84 11.58
CA PRO A 296 -13.35 -9.56 12.89
C PRO A 296 -12.53 -10.71 13.49
N ALA A 297 -12.68 -11.93 12.96
CA ALA A 297 -11.91 -13.10 13.40
C ALA A 297 -10.45 -13.09 12.90
N ILE A 298 -10.11 -12.21 11.95
CA ILE A 298 -8.74 -12.06 11.47
C ILE A 298 -7.95 -11.29 12.51
N ALA A 299 -6.95 -11.94 13.10
CA ALA A 299 -6.12 -11.32 14.12
C ALA A 299 -5.14 -10.32 13.48
N GLU A 300 -5.28 -9.05 13.86
CA GLU A 300 -4.29 -8.01 13.60
C GLU A 300 -3.52 -7.73 14.88
N PRO A 301 -2.19 -7.88 14.89
CA PRO A 301 -1.40 -7.52 16.06
C PRO A 301 -1.55 -6.01 16.36
N PRO A 302 -1.91 -5.60 17.59
CA PRO A 302 -2.05 -4.18 17.94
C PRO A 302 -0.77 -3.38 17.70
N SER A 303 0.40 -4.01 17.85
CA SER A 303 1.71 -3.43 17.56
C SER A 303 1.86 -2.94 16.12
N LEU A 304 1.09 -3.48 15.18
CA LEU A 304 1.11 -3.09 13.78
C LEU A 304 0.77 -1.61 13.60
N PHE A 305 -0.24 -1.11 14.32
CA PHE A 305 -0.77 0.24 14.13
C PHE A 305 0.11 1.36 14.70
N PHE A 306 1.22 0.99 15.35
CA PHE A 306 2.28 1.92 15.75
C PHE A 306 3.36 2.10 14.67
N ARG A 307 3.33 1.32 13.58
CA ARG A 307 4.30 1.35 12.48
C ARG A 307 3.92 2.38 11.40
N GLY A 308 4.85 2.64 10.47
CA GLY A 308 4.62 3.47 9.29
C GLY A 308 3.43 2.99 8.45
N ALA A 309 2.78 3.90 7.72
CA ALA A 309 1.60 3.61 6.91
C ALA A 309 1.85 2.47 5.90
N GLU A 310 3.07 2.36 5.37
CA GLU A 310 3.47 1.33 4.41
C GLU A 310 3.53 -0.06 5.01
N ILE A 311 4.11 -0.17 6.20
CA ILE A 311 4.11 -1.42 6.97
C ILE A 311 2.68 -1.84 7.30
N ILE A 312 1.82 -0.90 7.70
CA ILE A 312 0.41 -1.18 7.97
C ILE A 312 -0.28 -1.68 6.69
N ALA A 313 -0.13 -0.98 5.57
CA ALA A 313 -0.72 -1.36 4.29
C ALA A 313 -0.29 -2.77 3.86
N ALA A 314 1.02 -3.03 3.84
CA ALA A 314 1.60 -4.31 3.45
C ALA A 314 1.22 -5.46 4.38
N ALA A 315 1.20 -5.24 5.70
CA ALA A 315 0.78 -6.25 6.65
C ALA A 315 -0.72 -6.56 6.55
N LEU A 316 -1.58 -5.55 6.42
CA LEU A 316 -3.02 -5.75 6.23
C LEU A 316 -3.32 -6.48 4.92
N TYR A 317 -2.63 -6.12 3.84
CA TYR A 317 -2.67 -6.87 2.59
C TYR A 317 -2.32 -8.34 2.83
N LYS A 318 -1.15 -8.62 3.41
CA LYS A 318 -0.67 -9.99 3.67
C LYS A 318 -1.69 -10.82 4.47
N ILE A 319 -2.25 -10.24 5.54
CA ILE A 319 -3.10 -10.95 6.49
C ILE A 319 -4.54 -11.10 5.97
N ARG A 320 -5.05 -10.10 5.22
CA ARG A 320 -6.47 -10.03 4.83
C ARG A 320 -6.74 -10.37 3.37
N ARG A 321 -5.74 -10.49 2.49
CA ARG A 321 -5.96 -10.75 1.05
C ARG A 321 -6.87 -11.96 0.82
N ARG A 322 -7.82 -11.82 -0.11
CA ARG A 322 -8.67 -12.93 -0.60
C ARG A 322 -7.97 -13.80 -1.64
N GLY A 323 -7.24 -13.17 -2.56
CA GLY A 323 -6.52 -13.85 -3.65
C GLY A 323 -7.38 -14.15 -4.87
N THR A 324 -8.59 -13.58 -4.95
CA THR A 324 -9.55 -13.84 -6.04
C THR A 324 -9.93 -12.60 -6.83
N ASP A 325 -9.48 -11.43 -6.39
CA ASP A 325 -9.80 -10.13 -7.00
C ASP A 325 -8.64 -9.15 -6.91
N ASP A 326 -8.81 -7.98 -7.55
CA ASP A 326 -7.98 -6.80 -7.32
C ASP A 326 -8.00 -6.45 -5.82
N CYS A 327 -6.89 -5.92 -5.31
CA CYS A 327 -6.70 -5.72 -3.87
C CYS A 327 -6.10 -4.36 -3.60
N GLY A 328 -6.84 -3.49 -2.91
CA GLY A 328 -6.43 -2.13 -2.61
C GLY A 328 -6.57 -1.81 -1.13
N VAL A 329 -5.52 -1.22 -0.56
CA VAL A 329 -5.52 -0.67 0.81
C VAL A 329 -4.89 0.71 0.81
N LEU A 330 -5.47 1.65 1.57
CA LEU A 330 -4.93 2.99 1.77
C LEU A 330 -4.93 3.33 3.25
N ILE A 331 -3.77 3.70 3.76
CA ILE A 331 -3.54 4.07 5.15
C ILE A 331 -3.20 5.54 5.23
N ALA A 332 -3.82 6.25 6.16
CA ALA A 332 -3.39 7.59 6.58
C ALA A 332 -3.30 7.65 8.09
N ARG A 333 -2.17 8.13 8.62
CA ARG A 333 -1.94 8.26 10.06
C ARG A 333 -1.86 9.72 10.44
N ALA A 334 -2.63 10.10 11.47
CA ALA A 334 -2.38 11.34 12.18
C ALA A 334 -0.94 11.31 12.73
N ARG A 335 -0.21 12.43 12.61
CA ARG A 335 1.06 12.54 13.33
C ARG A 335 0.78 12.42 14.84
N PRO A 336 1.70 11.77 15.58
CA PRO A 336 1.64 11.72 17.04
C PRO A 336 1.93 13.07 17.68
#